data_AF-A0A4Q1K9T6-F1
#
_entry.id   AF-A0A4Q1K9T6-F1
#
_cell.length_a   1.000
_cell.length_b   1.000
_cell.length_c   1.000
_cell.angle_alpha   90.00
_cell.angle_beta   90.00
_cell.angle_gamma   90.00
#
_symmetry.space_group_name_H-M   'P 1'
#
loop_
_entity.id
_entity.type
_entity.pdbx_description
1 polymer ?
#
loop_
_entity_poly.entity_id
_entity_poly.type
_entity_poly.pdbx_seq_one_letter_code
_entity_poly.pdbx_strand_id
1 'polypeptide(L)'
;MKKAIPFIFIFCLVFAYNCQAQLKTPTNEVTLFSFQTASGKIVTINKAKDDSFLVYRFGDVKKIDFEFPQQKDSTSFKKFTYSNWIRGSGNTKSALDLKYLTFENEGYKYIVYAIYFEEDNSHSIGVRVMNLATQEITDIKGKRNTQKGSLDAFRDEDRINQSNAAYD
;
A
#
# COMPACT_ATOMS: atom_id res chain seq x y z
N MET A 1 55.76 -37.73 0.52
CA MET A 1 55.52 -36.27 0.38
C MET A 1 54.02 -36.04 0.28
N LYS A 2 53.41 -35.40 1.28
CA LYS A 2 51.97 -35.09 1.32
C LYS A 2 51.69 -34.01 0.28
N LYS A 3 50.83 -34.26 -0.72
CA LYS A 3 50.32 -33.23 -1.62
C LYS A 3 48.88 -32.92 -1.23
N ALA A 4 48.67 -31.65 -0.91
CA ALA A 4 47.43 -31.08 -0.41
C ALA A 4 46.30 -31.14 -1.45
N ILE A 5 45.09 -31.34 -0.95
CA ILE A 5 43.82 -31.19 -1.68
C ILE A 5 43.51 -29.68 -1.75
N PRO A 6 43.13 -29.10 -2.90
CA PRO A 6 42.32 -27.91 -2.89
C PRO A 6 40.84 -28.33 -2.93
N PHE A 7 40.19 -28.09 -1.81
CA PHE A 7 38.76 -28.17 -1.59
C PHE A 7 38.11 -27.11 -2.48
N ILE A 8 37.58 -27.51 -3.64
CA ILE A 8 36.81 -26.63 -4.53
C ILE A 8 35.43 -26.45 -3.89
N PHE A 9 35.33 -25.49 -2.98
CA PHE A 9 34.08 -24.94 -2.48
C PHE A 9 33.57 -23.92 -3.51
N ILE A 10 33.06 -24.41 -4.64
CA ILE A 10 32.33 -23.54 -5.58
C ILE A 10 30.94 -23.30 -4.99
N PHE A 11 30.87 -22.13 -4.38
CA PHE A 11 29.73 -21.34 -3.93
C PHE A 11 28.51 -21.44 -4.89
N CYS A 12 27.74 -22.52 -4.74
CA CYS A 12 26.43 -22.66 -5.35
C CYS A 12 25.39 -21.87 -4.53
N LEU A 13 24.51 -21.17 -5.25
CA LEU A 13 23.12 -20.90 -4.88
C LEU A 13 22.84 -19.87 -3.76
N VAL A 14 23.05 -18.57 -4.03
CA VAL A 14 22.08 -17.56 -3.54
C VAL A 14 22.03 -16.29 -4.41
N PHE A 15 21.89 -16.40 -5.74
CA PHE A 15 21.30 -15.26 -6.47
C PHE A 15 19.78 -15.36 -6.28
N ALA A 16 19.31 -14.91 -5.12
CA ALA A 16 17.89 -14.68 -4.91
C ALA A 16 17.45 -13.61 -5.92
N TYR A 17 16.87 -14.05 -7.03
CA TYR A 17 16.08 -13.20 -7.90
C TYR A 17 14.93 -12.66 -7.06
N ASN A 18 15.13 -11.51 -6.43
CA ASN A 18 14.04 -10.67 -5.97
C ASN A 18 13.37 -10.07 -7.21
N CYS A 19 12.74 -10.92 -8.02
CA CYS A 19 11.82 -10.47 -9.06
C CYS A 19 10.59 -9.92 -8.32
N GLN A 20 10.66 -8.65 -7.93
CA GLN A 20 9.52 -7.97 -7.34
C GLN A 20 8.46 -7.84 -8.43
N ALA A 21 7.47 -8.74 -8.34
CA ALA A 21 6.24 -8.68 -9.10
C ALA A 21 5.56 -7.32 -8.86
N GLN A 22 5.47 -6.49 -9.89
CA GLN A 22 4.70 -5.24 -9.86
C GLN A 22 3.51 -5.36 -10.80
N LEU A 23 2.37 -4.81 -10.39
CA LEU A 23 1.23 -4.67 -11.29
C LEU A 23 1.70 -3.84 -12.49
N LYS A 24 1.36 -4.27 -13.71
CA LYS A 24 1.75 -3.54 -14.92
C LYS A 24 1.09 -2.16 -14.91
N THR A 25 1.82 -1.17 -14.45
CA THR A 25 1.39 0.24 -14.43
C THR A 25 1.50 0.78 -15.85
N PRO A 26 0.42 1.37 -16.40
CA PRO A 26 0.48 2.07 -17.68
C PRO A 26 1.60 3.12 -17.72
N THR A 27 2.24 3.30 -18.88
CA THR A 27 3.42 4.19 -19.01
C THR A 27 3.11 5.67 -18.76
N ASN A 28 1.84 6.06 -18.80
CA ASN A 28 1.34 7.39 -18.52
C ASN A 28 0.96 7.62 -17.04
N GLU A 29 1.28 6.68 -16.14
CA GLU A 29 0.99 6.78 -14.72
C GLU A 29 2.27 6.72 -13.86
N VAL A 30 2.17 7.23 -12.64
CA VAL A 30 3.18 7.12 -11.58
C VAL A 30 2.55 6.48 -10.34
N THR A 31 3.27 5.54 -9.72
CA THR A 31 2.82 4.90 -8.47
C THR A 31 3.15 5.80 -7.28
N LEU A 32 2.12 6.18 -6.52
CA LEU A 32 2.24 6.96 -5.28
C LEU A 32 2.39 6.05 -4.05
N PHE A 33 1.70 4.91 -4.05
CA PHE A 33 1.77 3.91 -3.00
C PHE A 33 1.50 2.52 -3.56
N SER A 34 2.26 1.51 -3.17
CA SER A 34 2.01 0.12 -3.56
C SER A 34 2.61 -0.86 -2.59
N PHE A 35 2.04 -2.07 -2.51
CA PHE A 35 2.61 -3.21 -1.81
C PHE A 35 2.02 -4.52 -2.33
N GLN A 36 2.69 -5.63 -2.01
CA GLN A 36 2.22 -6.99 -2.28
C GLN A 36 1.60 -7.62 -1.02
N THR A 37 0.53 -8.40 -1.16
CA THR A 37 -0.12 -9.15 -0.08
C THR A 37 0.56 -10.51 0.13
N ALA A 38 0.18 -11.21 1.21
CA ALA A 38 0.60 -12.59 1.45
C ALA A 38 0.25 -13.54 0.29
N SER A 39 -0.93 -13.37 -0.32
CA SER A 39 -1.41 -14.18 -1.46
C SER A 39 -0.72 -13.85 -2.80
N GLY A 40 0.17 -12.85 -2.81
CA GLY A 40 0.89 -12.43 -4.00
C GLY A 40 0.16 -11.39 -4.85
N LYS A 41 -1.07 -11.01 -4.45
CA LYS A 41 -1.81 -9.89 -5.04
C LYS A 41 -1.11 -8.56 -4.72
N ILE A 42 -1.37 -7.56 -5.54
CA ILE A 42 -0.68 -6.27 -5.53
C ILE A 42 -1.75 -5.19 -5.40
N VAL A 43 -1.53 -4.30 -4.44
CA VAL A 43 -2.27 -3.05 -4.28
C VAL A 43 -1.42 -1.93 -4.88
N THR A 44 -2.04 -1.07 -5.68
CA THR A 44 -1.40 0.15 -6.20
C THR A 44 -2.35 1.32 -6.10
N ILE A 45 -1.83 2.48 -5.68
CA ILE A 45 -2.45 3.77 -5.88
C ILE A 45 -1.54 4.54 -6.84
N ASN A 46 -2.08 4.86 -8.01
CA ASN A 46 -1.38 5.52 -9.09
C ASN A 46 -2.05 6.85 -9.41
N LYS A 47 -1.25 7.80 -9.88
CA LYS A 47 -1.70 9.06 -10.47
C LYS A 47 -1.26 9.12 -11.92
N ALA A 48 -2.06 9.73 -12.79
CA ALA A 48 -1.62 10.04 -14.14
C ALA A 48 -0.41 11.01 -14.11
N LYS A 49 0.53 10.89 -15.04
CA LYS A 49 1.71 11.77 -15.10
C LYS A 49 1.38 13.22 -15.44
N ASP A 50 0.26 13.45 -16.10
CA ASP A 50 -0.32 14.77 -16.38
C ASP A 50 -1.27 15.23 -15.26
N ASP A 51 -1.29 14.53 -14.13
CA ASP A 51 -2.15 14.80 -12.97
C ASP A 51 -3.65 14.78 -13.25
N SER A 52 -4.07 14.17 -14.37
CA SER A 52 -5.47 14.12 -14.78
C SER A 52 -6.35 13.23 -13.91
N PHE A 53 -5.82 12.16 -13.31
CA PHE A 53 -6.61 11.26 -12.45
C PHE A 53 -5.79 10.55 -11.37
N LEU A 54 -6.49 10.05 -10.35
CA LEU A 54 -6.02 9.14 -9.32
C LEU A 54 -6.76 7.80 -9.43
N VAL A 55 -6.06 6.68 -9.26
CA VAL A 55 -6.65 5.34 -9.39
C VAL A 55 -6.05 4.36 -8.38
N TYR A 56 -6.93 3.58 -7.76
CA TYR A 56 -6.62 2.41 -6.95
C TYR A 56 -6.79 1.14 -7.79
N ARG A 57 -5.88 0.17 -7.62
CA ARG A 57 -6.02 -1.17 -8.20
C ARG A 57 -5.63 -2.26 -7.23
N PHE A 58 -6.32 -3.38 -7.36
CA PHE A 58 -5.99 -4.66 -6.74
C PHE A 58 -5.95 -5.75 -7.81
N GLY A 59 -4.92 -6.58 -7.81
CA GLY A 59 -4.78 -7.65 -8.81
C GLY A 59 -3.46 -8.39 -8.69
N ASP A 60 -2.99 -8.96 -9.78
CA ASP A 60 -1.64 -9.52 -9.91
C ASP A 60 -0.97 -9.03 -11.19
N VAL A 61 0.27 -9.47 -11.43
CA VAL A 61 1.07 -9.05 -12.58
C VAL A 61 0.42 -9.34 -13.93
N LYS A 62 -0.52 -10.29 -14.00
CA LYS A 62 -1.21 -10.70 -15.22
C LYS A 62 -2.53 -9.97 -15.39
N LYS A 63 -3.24 -9.67 -14.30
CA LYS A 63 -4.61 -9.15 -14.34
C LYS A 63 -4.92 -8.17 -13.22
N ILE A 64 -5.65 -7.12 -13.57
CA ILE A 64 -6.35 -6.26 -12.61
C ILE A 64 -7.67 -6.92 -12.25
N ASP A 65 -7.87 -7.23 -10.97
CA ASP A 65 -9.09 -7.84 -10.47
C ASP A 65 -10.12 -6.79 -10.07
N PHE A 66 -9.64 -5.63 -9.59
CA PHE A 66 -10.47 -4.52 -9.19
C PHE A 66 -9.74 -3.18 -9.44
N GLU A 67 -10.46 -2.21 -10.01
CA GLU A 67 -9.98 -0.85 -10.32
C GLU A 67 -11.04 0.15 -9.85
N PHE A 68 -10.59 1.20 -9.16
CA PHE A 68 -11.46 2.29 -8.74
C PHE A 68 -10.73 3.64 -8.84
N PRO A 69 -11.39 4.71 -9.31
CA PRO A 69 -12.72 4.71 -9.92
C PRO A 69 -12.69 4.20 -11.37
N GLN A 70 -13.82 3.75 -11.88
CA GLN A 70 -13.94 3.35 -13.31
C GLN A 70 -13.71 4.53 -14.26
N GLN A 71 -14.23 5.71 -13.91
CA GLN A 71 -14.02 6.95 -14.67
C GLN A 71 -12.72 7.62 -14.20
N LYS A 72 -11.74 7.67 -15.11
CA LYS A 72 -10.39 8.22 -14.88
C LYS A 72 -10.28 9.61 -15.45
N ASP A 73 -10.71 10.59 -14.68
CA ASP A 73 -10.60 12.03 -14.98
C ASP A 73 -10.34 12.84 -13.70
N SER A 74 -10.39 14.17 -13.80
CA SER A 74 -10.08 15.08 -12.69
C SER A 74 -11.01 14.93 -11.50
N THR A 75 -12.19 14.33 -11.66
CA THR A 75 -13.14 14.09 -10.56
C THR A 75 -12.72 12.90 -9.69
N SER A 76 -11.81 12.06 -10.16
CA SER A 76 -11.35 10.85 -9.47
C SER A 76 -10.79 11.13 -8.08
N PHE A 77 -10.04 12.22 -7.89
CA PHE A 77 -9.45 12.59 -6.60
C PHE A 77 -10.51 12.76 -5.50
N LYS A 78 -11.64 13.40 -5.83
CA LYS A 78 -12.75 13.63 -4.90
C LYS A 78 -13.51 12.35 -4.51
N LYS A 79 -13.20 11.21 -5.13
CA LYS A 79 -13.77 9.90 -4.74
C LYS A 79 -12.97 9.24 -3.62
N PHE A 80 -11.83 9.80 -3.25
CA PHE A 80 -11.00 9.33 -2.15
C PHE A 80 -11.04 10.32 -0.99
N THR A 81 -10.86 9.79 0.22
CA THR A 81 -10.69 10.57 1.44
C THR A 81 -9.40 10.15 2.11
N TYR A 82 -8.47 11.08 2.25
CA TYR A 82 -7.25 10.90 3.01
C TYR A 82 -7.48 11.25 4.48
N SER A 83 -6.91 10.46 5.38
CA SER A 83 -6.85 10.78 6.79
C SER A 83 -5.46 10.49 7.33
N ASN A 84 -4.99 11.40 8.17
CA ASN A 84 -3.72 11.29 8.87
C ASN A 84 -3.94 11.64 10.34
N TRP A 85 -3.62 10.70 11.23
CA TRP A 85 -3.66 10.91 12.66
C TRP A 85 -2.30 10.63 13.26
N ILE A 86 -1.66 11.70 13.73
CA ILE A 86 -0.35 11.65 14.37
C ILE A 86 -0.53 12.02 15.83
N ARG A 87 0.02 11.20 16.72
CA ARG A 87 0.19 11.53 18.13
C ARG A 87 1.67 11.42 18.44
N GLY A 88 2.28 12.53 18.84
CA GLY A 88 3.68 12.54 19.29
C GLY A 88 3.86 11.77 20.60
N SER A 89 5.11 11.43 20.91
CA SER A 89 5.46 10.83 22.20
C SER A 89 5.38 11.87 23.32
N GLY A 90 4.89 11.44 24.48
CA GLY A 90 4.86 12.22 25.71
C GLY A 90 5.22 11.35 26.91
N ASN A 91 5.35 11.96 28.09
CA ASN A 91 5.87 11.32 29.31
C ASN A 91 5.19 9.97 29.69
N THR A 92 4.02 9.66 29.14
CA THR A 92 3.25 8.43 29.41
C THR A 92 2.64 7.77 28.16
N LYS A 93 2.90 8.26 26.95
CA LYS A 93 2.27 7.74 25.72
C LYS A 93 3.27 7.63 24.58
N SER A 94 3.31 6.45 23.96
CA SER A 94 4.08 6.18 22.76
C SER A 94 3.49 6.91 21.54
N ALA A 95 4.37 7.35 20.65
CA ALA A 95 4.00 7.95 19.40
C ALA A 95 3.29 6.96 18.47
N LEU A 96 2.47 7.49 17.58
CA LEU A 96 1.87 6.75 16.48
C LEU A 96 1.67 7.66 15.28
N ASP A 97 1.61 7.03 14.11
CA ASP A 97 1.39 7.67 12.82
C ASP A 97 0.44 6.77 12.00
N LEU A 98 -0.82 7.17 11.91
CA LEU A 98 -1.88 6.40 11.24
C LEU A 98 -2.33 7.12 9.98
N LYS A 99 -2.09 6.49 8.82
CA LYS A 99 -2.46 7.04 7.52
C LYS A 99 -3.45 6.13 6.82
N TYR A 100 -4.50 6.73 6.29
CA TYR A 100 -5.56 6.03 5.56
C TYR A 100 -5.89 6.73 4.25
N LEU A 101 -6.09 5.95 3.20
CA LEU A 101 -6.80 6.38 2.00
C LEU A 101 -8.06 5.55 1.88
N THR A 102 -9.21 6.22 1.89
CA THR A 102 -10.51 5.54 1.92
C THR A 102 -11.37 5.90 0.71
N PHE A 103 -12.19 4.96 0.28
CA PHE A 103 -13.22 5.15 -0.75
C PHE A 103 -14.32 4.10 -0.59
N GLU A 104 -15.46 4.35 -1.21
CA GLU A 104 -16.60 3.44 -1.19
C GLU A 104 -16.94 3.00 -2.62
N ASN A 105 -17.27 1.72 -2.78
CA ASN A 105 -17.72 1.15 -4.04
C ASN A 105 -18.69 -0.01 -3.76
N GLU A 106 -19.86 0.00 -4.41
CA GLU A 106 -20.83 -1.11 -4.40
C GLU A 106 -21.20 -1.63 -2.99
N GLY A 107 -21.38 -0.73 -2.01
CA GLY A 107 -21.76 -1.12 -0.65
C GLY A 107 -20.59 -1.57 0.23
N TYR A 108 -19.36 -1.40 -0.22
CA TYR A 108 -18.15 -1.67 0.55
C TYR A 108 -17.34 -0.40 0.75
N LYS A 109 -16.71 -0.28 1.93
CA LYS A 109 -15.69 0.72 2.21
C LYS A 109 -14.32 0.08 2.19
N TYR A 110 -13.43 0.66 1.41
CA TYR A 110 -12.04 0.25 1.28
C TYR A 110 -11.18 1.22 2.07
N ILE A 111 -10.32 0.70 2.93
CA ILE A 111 -9.44 1.47 3.81
C ILE A 111 -8.02 0.98 3.57
N VAL A 112 -7.30 1.67 2.69
CA VAL A 112 -5.87 1.43 2.49
C VAL A 112 -5.13 2.08 3.63
N TYR A 113 -4.36 1.31 4.39
CA TYR A 113 -3.71 1.81 5.60
C TYR A 113 -2.19 1.67 5.55
N ALA A 114 -1.50 2.62 6.18
CA ALA A 114 -0.10 2.54 6.57
C ALA A 114 0.02 3.10 7.98
N ILE A 115 0.29 2.22 8.95
CA ILE A 115 0.18 2.51 10.38
C ILE A 115 1.50 2.19 11.07
N TYR A 116 1.88 3.06 11.99
CA TYR A 116 3.04 2.90 12.84
C TYR A 116 2.67 3.11 14.31
N PHE A 117 3.13 2.20 15.16
CA PHE A 117 3.09 2.33 16.60
C PHE A 117 4.52 2.27 17.14
N GLU A 118 4.93 3.29 17.90
CA GLU A 118 6.25 3.34 18.54
C GLU A 118 6.35 2.32 19.70
N GLU A 119 5.25 2.05 20.40
CA GLU A 119 5.19 1.21 21.60
C GLU A 119 5.84 -0.17 21.40
N ASP A 120 5.58 -0.79 20.25
CA ASP A 120 6.11 -2.08 19.85
C ASP A 120 6.96 -2.01 18.57
N ASN A 121 7.25 -0.77 18.11
CA ASN A 121 7.92 -0.49 16.85
C ASN A 121 7.29 -1.22 15.65
N SER A 122 5.96 -1.37 15.65
CA SER A 122 5.24 -2.08 14.61
C SER A 122 4.88 -1.17 13.44
N HIS A 123 5.12 -1.69 12.22
CA HIS A 123 4.71 -1.06 10.97
C HIS A 123 3.81 -2.00 10.19
N SER A 124 2.56 -1.62 10.01
CA SER A 124 1.60 -2.42 9.24
C SER A 124 1.09 -1.66 8.03
N ILE A 125 0.89 -2.39 6.94
CA ILE A 125 0.27 -1.89 5.72
C ILE A 125 -0.75 -2.90 5.22
N GLY A 126 -1.81 -2.44 4.56
CA GLY A 126 -2.82 -3.33 4.04
C GLY A 126 -4.05 -2.60 3.51
N VAL A 127 -5.09 -3.38 3.24
CA VAL A 127 -6.43 -2.86 2.91
C VAL A 127 -7.45 -3.57 3.78
N ARG A 128 -8.23 -2.81 4.55
CA ARG A 128 -9.46 -3.32 5.18
C ARG A 128 -10.62 -3.08 4.23
N VAL A 129 -11.42 -4.12 4.00
CA VAL A 129 -12.65 -4.05 3.21
C VAL A 129 -13.81 -4.30 4.17
N MET A 130 -14.61 -3.27 4.39
CA MET A 130 -15.76 -3.30 5.29
C MET A 130 -17.04 -3.37 4.46
N ASN A 131 -17.88 -4.38 4.73
CA ASN A 131 -19.23 -4.44 4.20
C ASN A 131 -20.09 -3.39 4.95
N LEU A 132 -20.65 -2.42 4.23
CA LEU A 132 -21.41 -1.33 4.86
C LEU A 132 -22.75 -1.79 5.44
N ALA A 133 -23.32 -2.89 4.94
CA ALA A 133 -24.58 -3.44 5.45
C ALA A 133 -24.37 -4.28 6.73
N THR A 134 -23.34 -5.14 6.75
CA THR A 134 -23.10 -6.07 7.87
C THR A 134 -22.07 -5.58 8.87
N GLN A 135 -21.28 -4.56 8.52
CA GLN A 135 -20.12 -4.08 9.27
C GLN A 135 -18.99 -5.11 9.41
N GLU A 136 -19.05 -6.23 8.69
CA GLU A 136 -17.98 -7.22 8.67
C GLU A 136 -16.74 -6.66 7.96
N ILE A 137 -15.56 -6.91 8.53
CA ILE A 137 -14.27 -6.42 8.03
C ILE A 137 -13.40 -7.60 7.61
N THR A 138 -12.92 -7.54 6.37
CA THR A 138 -11.81 -8.37 5.90
C THR A 138 -10.54 -7.56 5.86
N ASP A 139 -9.49 -8.00 6.58
CA ASP A 139 -8.18 -7.36 6.57
C ASP A 139 -7.21 -8.10 5.64
N ILE A 140 -6.78 -7.42 4.57
CA ILE A 140 -5.82 -7.92 3.59
C ILE A 140 -4.45 -7.30 3.90
N LYS A 141 -3.64 -8.04 4.66
CA LYS A 141 -2.31 -7.58 5.10
C LYS A 141 -1.30 -7.54 3.94
N GLY A 142 -0.56 -6.45 3.88
CA GLY A 142 0.55 -6.23 2.97
C GLY A 142 1.91 -6.63 3.57
N LYS A 143 2.85 -6.98 2.68
CA LYS A 143 4.24 -7.26 3.03
C LYS A 143 5.01 -5.94 3.06
N ARG A 144 5.36 -5.46 4.25
CA ARG A 144 6.00 -4.14 4.45
C ARG A 144 7.25 -3.91 3.61
N ASN A 145 8.07 -4.95 3.42
CA ASN A 145 9.30 -4.90 2.62
C ASN A 145 9.07 -4.74 1.10
N THR A 146 7.82 -4.88 0.63
CA THR A 146 7.45 -4.66 -0.77
C THR A 146 6.84 -3.28 -1.01
N GLN A 147 6.73 -2.45 0.04
CA GLN A 147 6.14 -1.13 -0.07
C GLN A 147 6.96 -0.25 -1.03
N LYS A 148 6.27 0.45 -1.92
CA LYS A 148 6.80 1.55 -2.72
C LYS A 148 5.99 2.80 -2.44
N GLY A 149 6.66 3.94 -2.30
CA GLY A 149 6.01 5.22 -1.99
C GLY A 149 5.41 5.32 -0.58
N SER A 150 4.56 6.32 -0.36
CA SER A 150 3.92 6.61 0.94
C SER A 150 2.53 7.22 0.73
N LEU A 151 1.61 6.95 1.66
CA LEU A 151 0.33 7.67 1.75
C LEU A 151 0.51 9.16 2.11
N ASP A 152 1.70 9.58 2.56
CA ASP A 152 2.04 11.00 2.72
C ASP A 152 1.89 11.82 1.43
N ALA A 153 1.91 11.15 0.27
CA ALA A 153 1.66 11.78 -1.03
C ALA A 153 0.30 12.51 -1.12
N PHE A 154 -0.64 12.22 -0.21
CA PHE A 154 -1.98 12.83 -0.19
C PHE A 154 -2.16 13.92 0.87
N ARG A 155 -1.15 14.16 1.71
CA ARG A 155 -1.24 15.13 2.83
C ARG A 155 -1.50 16.54 2.32
N ASP A 156 -0.83 16.91 1.24
CA ASP A 156 -0.85 18.25 0.67
C ASP A 156 -1.58 18.25 -0.70
N GLU A 157 -2.46 17.27 -0.94
CA GLU A 157 -3.24 17.14 -2.18
C GLU A 157 -4.65 17.74 -2.02
N ASP A 158 -4.83 18.99 -2.43
CA ASP A 158 -6.08 19.75 -2.23
C ASP A 158 -7.30 19.18 -2.97
N ARG A 159 -7.09 18.32 -3.97
CA ARG A 159 -8.19 17.70 -4.75
C ARG A 159 -8.82 16.51 -4.06
N ILE A 160 -8.17 15.95 -3.03
CA ILE A 160 -8.67 14.82 -2.25
C ILE A 160 -9.46 15.30 -1.04
N ASN A 161 -10.47 14.55 -0.61
CA ASN A 161 -11.16 14.91 0.62
C ASN A 161 -10.26 14.65 1.83
N GLN A 162 -10.30 15.53 2.83
CA GLN A 162 -9.54 15.40 4.06
C GLN A 162 -10.44 14.96 5.22
N SER A 163 -9.92 14.12 6.11
CA SER A 163 -10.64 13.61 7.28
C SER A 163 -9.70 13.41 8.47
N ASN A 164 -10.25 13.45 9.68
CA ASN A 164 -9.55 13.14 10.93
C ASN A 164 -9.97 11.76 11.49
N ALA A 165 -10.62 10.92 10.69
CA ALA A 165 -11.10 9.61 11.11
C ALA A 165 -9.95 8.59 11.28
N ALA A 166 -9.81 8.04 12.48
CA ALA A 166 -9.01 6.85 12.71
C ALA A 166 -9.84 5.57 12.50
N TYR A 167 -9.19 4.52 12.03
CA TYR A 167 -9.83 3.22 11.73
C TYR A 167 -9.15 2.04 12.45
N ASP A 168 -8.26 2.33 13.41
CA ASP A 168 -7.59 1.36 14.31
C ASP A 168 -8.22 1.34 15.71
#